data_AF-A0A1J5HUI8-F1
#
_entry.id   AF-A0A1J5HUI8-F1
#
_cell.length_a   1.000
_cell.length_b   1.000
_cell.length_c   1.000
_cell.angle_alpha   90.00
_cell.angle_beta   90.00
_cell.angle_gamma   90.00
#
_symmetry.space_group_name_H-M   'P 1'
#
loop_
_entity.id
_entity.type
_entity.pdbx_description
1 polymer ?
#
loop_
_entity_poly.entity_id
_entity_poly.type
_entity_poly.pdbx_seq_one_letter_code
_entity_poly.pdbx_strand_id
1 'polypeptide(L)'
;MSKHTYKNNYHYGTNNWNFIGAYCRYSSRFIYFTYDYYVTLGKEILKGTDVKLATFFGFGMGHETLNAKIALMKECVEIGTDEVDYQPNMSAFVSRDYDFFAKEAQAMLDVSKSIVI
;
A
#
# COMPACT_ATOMS: atom_id res chain seq x y z
N MET A 1 -13.43 8.15 27.41
CA MET A 1 -13.22 6.93 28.23
C MET A 1 -13.56 5.70 27.38
N SER A 2 -12.56 4.96 26.95
CA SER A 2 -12.65 3.52 26.67
C SER A 2 -11.24 2.97 26.77
N LYS A 3 -10.89 2.45 27.95
CA LYS A 3 -9.63 1.74 28.19
C LYS A 3 -9.81 0.34 27.63
N HIS A 4 -9.39 0.08 26.41
CA HIS A 4 -9.18 -1.29 25.95
C HIS A 4 -7.76 -1.71 26.36
N THR A 5 -7.69 -2.43 27.48
CA THR A 5 -6.51 -3.18 27.92
C THR A 5 -6.30 -4.36 26.97
N TYR A 6 -5.34 -4.25 26.06
CA TYR A 6 -4.96 -5.35 25.18
C TYR A 6 -3.92 -6.24 25.88
N LYS A 7 -4.24 -7.53 26.03
CA LYS A 7 -3.35 -8.52 26.65
C LYS A 7 -2.13 -8.77 25.78
N ASN A 8 -0.95 -8.42 26.30
CA ASN A 8 0.37 -8.74 25.75
C ASN A 8 0.65 -10.24 25.86
N ASN A 9 0.53 -11.01 24.77
CA ASN A 9 0.94 -12.42 24.74
C ASN A 9 1.63 -12.80 23.42
N TYR A 10 2.50 -11.92 22.88
CA TYR A 10 3.45 -12.32 21.85
C TYR A 10 4.86 -11.94 22.30
N HIS A 11 5.68 -12.96 22.53
CA HIS A 11 7.09 -12.81 22.88
C HIS A 11 7.84 -12.14 21.71
N TYR A 12 8.59 -11.08 22.01
CA TYR A 12 9.47 -10.36 21.10
C TYR A 12 10.64 -11.27 20.67
N GLY A 13 10.36 -12.22 19.79
CA GLY A 13 11.36 -12.94 19.02
C GLY A 13 11.81 -12.11 17.83
N THR A 14 13.09 -12.23 17.47
CA THR A 14 13.87 -11.52 16.45
C THR A 14 13.40 -11.69 15.00
N ASN A 15 12.14 -12.09 14.79
CA ASN A 15 11.54 -12.24 13.47
C ASN A 15 10.70 -10.99 13.18
N ASN A 16 10.95 -10.34 12.04
CA ASN A 16 10.33 -9.08 11.58
C ASN A 16 8.79 -9.01 11.69
N TRP A 17 8.13 -10.16 11.83
CA TRP A 17 6.67 -10.34 11.97
C TRP A 17 6.07 -9.68 13.21
N ASN A 18 6.80 -9.67 14.34
CA ASN A 18 6.32 -9.03 15.56
C ASN A 18 6.26 -7.50 15.43
N PHE A 19 7.14 -6.92 14.61
CA PHE A 19 7.21 -5.49 14.36
C PHE A 19 6.03 -5.01 13.52
N ILE A 20 5.70 -5.74 12.45
CA ILE A 20 4.56 -5.45 11.58
C ILE A 20 3.25 -5.49 12.38
N GLY A 21 3.04 -6.55 13.17
CA GLY A 21 1.85 -6.65 14.03
C GLY A 21 1.77 -5.57 15.11
N ALA A 22 2.91 -5.06 15.60
CA ALA A 22 2.94 -3.93 16.54
C ALA A 22 2.59 -2.61 15.84
N TYR A 23 3.17 -2.32 14.67
CA TYR A 23 2.82 -1.14 13.86
C TYR A 23 1.34 -1.15 13.47
N CYS A 24 0.80 -2.33 13.15
CA CYS A 24 -0.60 -2.52 12.85
C CYS A 24 -1.53 -2.06 13.99
N ARG A 25 -1.10 -2.27 15.24
CA ARG A 25 -1.89 -1.96 16.43
C ARG A 25 -1.77 -0.51 16.90
N TYR A 26 -0.79 0.26 16.40
CA TYR A 26 -0.58 1.66 16.76
C TYR A 26 -1.24 2.65 15.81
N SER A 27 -1.47 2.27 14.55
CA SER A 27 -2.12 3.17 13.59
C SER A 27 -3.63 3.21 13.79
N SER A 28 -4.17 4.42 13.92
CA SER A 28 -5.59 4.66 14.15
C SER A 28 -6.43 4.64 12.86
N ARG A 29 -5.80 4.50 11.68
CA ARG A 29 -6.46 4.74 10.38
C ARG A 29 -5.96 3.86 9.23
N PHE A 30 -4.65 3.73 9.03
CA PHE A 30 -4.04 2.99 7.91
C PHE A 30 -2.69 2.37 8.26
N ILE A 31 -2.40 1.19 7.73
CA ILE A 31 -1.09 0.56 7.88
C ILE A 31 -0.50 0.33 6.50
N TYR A 32 0.72 0.79 6.34
CA TYR A 32 1.51 0.59 5.12
C TYR A 32 2.29 -0.70 5.22
N PHE A 33 2.03 -1.60 4.27
CA PHE A 33 2.84 -2.79 4.07
C PHE A 33 3.83 -2.50 2.93
N THR A 34 5.13 -2.71 3.19
CA THR A 34 6.16 -2.56 2.16
C THR A 34 6.14 -3.79 1.27
N TYR A 35 5.75 -3.63 0.01
CA TYR A 35 5.58 -4.69 -1.00
C TYR A 35 4.37 -5.62 -0.83
N ASP A 36 3.79 -6.02 -1.96
CA ASP A 36 2.60 -6.89 -2.09
C ASP A 36 2.70 -8.17 -1.26
N TYR A 37 3.92 -8.65 -1.03
CA TYR A 37 4.21 -9.83 -0.21
C TYR A 37 3.58 -9.80 1.19
N TYR A 38 3.51 -8.64 1.85
CA TYR A 38 2.94 -8.55 3.20
C TYR A 38 1.46 -8.15 3.22
N VAL A 39 0.88 -7.79 2.09
CA VAL A 39 -0.51 -7.33 2.00
C VAL A 39 -1.48 -8.42 2.44
N THR A 40 -1.27 -9.66 1.97
CA THR A 40 -2.11 -10.82 2.35
C THR A 40 -2.04 -11.11 3.86
N LEU A 41 -0.85 -11.05 4.44
CA LEU A 41 -0.68 -11.23 5.88
C LEU A 41 -1.32 -10.07 6.66
N GLY A 42 -1.16 -8.85 6.17
CA GLY A 42 -1.78 -7.66 6.74
C GLY A 42 -3.30 -7.76 6.80
N LYS A 43 -3.93 -8.22 5.71
CA LYS A 43 -5.38 -8.47 5.68
C LYS A 43 -5.84 -9.44 6.75
N GLU A 44 -5.12 -10.54 6.92
CA GLU A 44 -5.46 -11.53 7.96
C GLU A 44 -5.30 -10.96 9.38
N ILE A 45 -4.25 -10.16 9.62
CA ILE A 45 -4.03 -9.50 10.92
C ILE A 45 -5.12 -8.46 11.23
N LEU A 46 -5.61 -7.74 10.21
CA LEU A 46 -6.58 -6.65 10.37
C LEU A 46 -8.03 -7.10 10.27
N LYS A 47 -8.27 -8.39 10.05
CA LYS A 47 -9.60 -8.96 9.95
C LYS A 47 -10.44 -8.68 11.20
N GLY A 48 -11.60 -8.05 11.01
CA GLY A 48 -12.50 -7.67 12.10
C GLY A 48 -12.15 -6.36 12.80
N THR A 49 -11.20 -5.61 12.26
CA THR A 49 -10.89 -4.23 12.69
C THR A 49 -11.39 -3.22 11.65
N ASP A 50 -11.60 -1.96 12.06
CA ASP A 50 -11.93 -0.86 11.14
C ASP A 50 -10.66 -0.22 10.52
N VAL A 51 -9.50 -0.87 10.67
CA VAL A 51 -8.24 -0.35 10.15
C VAL A 51 -8.09 -0.77 8.69
N LYS A 52 -7.91 0.22 7.81
CA LYS A 52 -7.72 0.00 6.38
C LYS A 52 -6.28 -0.38 6.05
N LEU A 53 -6.11 -1.19 5.01
CA LEU A 53 -4.80 -1.59 4.52
C LEU A 53 -4.38 -0.68 3.36
N ALA A 54 -3.20 -0.06 3.50
CA ALA A 54 -2.55 0.68 2.43
C ALA A 54 -1.26 -0.01 1.96
N THR A 55 -0.95 0.12 0.68
CA THR A 55 0.36 -0.24 0.12
C THR A 55 0.85 0.89 -0.78
N PHE A 56 2.10 0.83 -1.21
CA PHE A 56 2.67 1.83 -2.11
C PHE A 56 3.66 1.20 -3.08
N PHE A 57 3.83 1.82 -4.25
CA PHE A 57 4.88 1.45 -5.19
C PHE A 57 5.40 2.66 -5.99
N GLY A 58 6.55 2.48 -6.63
CA GLY A 58 7.25 3.54 -7.38
C GLY A 58 8.13 4.45 -6.53
N PHE A 59 8.58 3.97 -5.36
CA PHE A 59 9.26 4.81 -4.36
C PHE A 59 10.41 5.67 -4.92
N GLY A 60 10.47 6.91 -4.44
CA GLY A 60 11.47 7.91 -4.84
C GLY A 60 11.11 8.59 -6.16
N MET A 61 11.37 7.92 -7.27
CA MET A 61 11.37 8.56 -8.59
C MET A 61 10.28 8.03 -9.53
N GLY A 62 9.74 6.83 -9.28
CA GLY A 62 8.65 6.26 -10.07
C GLY A 62 9.03 5.95 -11.52
N HIS A 63 10.29 5.56 -11.77
CA HIS A 63 10.83 5.36 -13.12
C HIS A 63 10.51 3.99 -13.72
N GLU A 64 9.69 3.19 -13.05
CA GLU A 64 9.22 1.93 -13.59
C GLU A 64 8.44 2.16 -14.88
N THR A 65 8.48 1.15 -15.76
CA THR A 65 7.69 1.20 -16.99
C THR A 65 6.20 1.25 -16.65
N LEU A 66 5.41 1.91 -17.51
CA LEU A 66 3.95 1.96 -17.37
C LEU A 66 3.34 0.56 -17.22
N ASN A 67 3.83 -0.42 -17.98
CA ASN A 67 3.36 -1.81 -17.92
C ASN A 67 3.60 -2.45 -16.54
N ALA A 68 4.76 -2.18 -15.93
CA ALA A 68 5.06 -2.68 -14.58
C ALA A 68 4.14 -2.05 -13.54
N LYS A 69 3.91 -0.73 -13.60
CA LYS A 69 2.96 -0.05 -12.70
C LYS A 69 1.54 -0.56 -12.86
N ILE A 70 1.09 -0.81 -14.09
CA ILE A 70 -0.22 -1.39 -14.37
C ILE A 70 -0.33 -2.80 -13.77
N ALA A 71 0.70 -3.62 -13.92
CA ALA A 71 0.70 -4.98 -13.36
C ALA A 71 0.63 -4.96 -11.83
N LEU A 72 1.43 -4.11 -11.17
CA LEU A 72 1.40 -3.92 -9.71
C LEU A 72 0.04 -3.43 -9.21
N MET A 73 -0.54 -2.43 -9.88
CA MET A 73 -1.87 -1.93 -9.52
C MET A 73 -2.95 -3.02 -9.68
N LYS A 74 -2.89 -3.84 -10.72
CA LYS A 74 -3.80 -4.99 -10.89
C LYS A 74 -3.63 -6.01 -9.77
N GLU A 75 -2.41 -6.32 -9.39
CA GLU A 75 -2.13 -7.22 -8.27
C GLU A 75 -2.71 -6.66 -6.96
N CYS A 76 -2.59 -5.35 -6.71
CA CYS A 76 -3.24 -4.69 -5.57
C CYS A 76 -4.78 -4.83 -5.60
N VAL A 77 -5.39 -4.74 -6.78
CA VAL A 77 -6.84 -4.94 -6.99
C VAL A 77 -7.23 -6.37 -6.67
N GLU A 78 -6.46 -7.35 -7.14
CA GLU A 78 -6.72 -8.77 -6.95
C GLU A 78 -6.57 -9.19 -5.48
N ILE A 79 -5.54 -8.67 -4.80
CA ILE A 79 -5.35 -8.91 -3.36
C ILE A 79 -6.43 -8.17 -2.55
N GLY A 80 -6.97 -7.06 -3.09
CA GLY A 80 -8.06 -6.27 -2.56
C GLY A 80 -7.63 -5.24 -1.52
N THR A 81 -6.47 -4.62 -1.71
CA THR A 81 -5.99 -3.50 -0.90
C THR A 81 -7.03 -2.37 -0.86
N ASP A 82 -7.15 -1.65 0.27
CA ASP A 82 -8.11 -0.55 0.40
C ASP A 82 -7.59 0.76 -0.23
N GLU A 83 -6.28 1.00 -0.16
CA GLU A 83 -5.62 2.21 -0.65
C GLU A 83 -4.22 1.93 -1.21
N VAL A 84 -3.85 2.56 -2.32
CA VAL A 84 -2.53 2.42 -2.94
C VAL A 84 -1.93 3.79 -3.23
N ASP A 85 -0.86 4.14 -2.52
CA ASP A 85 -0.06 5.33 -2.83
C ASP A 85 0.93 4.99 -3.94
N TYR A 86 0.66 5.44 -5.17
CA TYR A 86 1.60 5.26 -6.27
C TYR A 86 2.39 6.54 -6.55
N GLN A 87 3.67 6.41 -6.87
CA GLN A 87 4.50 7.53 -7.30
C GLN A 87 4.46 7.67 -8.83
N PRO A 88 4.05 8.83 -9.36
CA PRO A 88 4.14 9.13 -10.79
C PRO A 88 5.59 9.22 -11.28
N ASN A 89 5.79 9.04 -12.57
CA ASN A 89 7.10 9.14 -13.20
C ASN A 89 7.61 10.58 -13.15
N MET A 90 8.50 10.85 -12.19
CA MET A 90 9.03 12.19 -11.97
C MET A 90 10.03 12.61 -13.05
N SER A 91 10.66 11.66 -13.75
CA SER A 91 11.50 11.99 -14.91
C SER A 91 10.68 12.64 -16.02
N ALA A 92 9.49 12.10 -16.33
CA ALA A 92 8.59 12.69 -17.31
C ALA A 92 8.13 14.10 -16.90
N PHE A 93 7.86 14.30 -15.60
CA PHE A 93 7.50 15.62 -15.09
C PHE A 93 8.64 16.64 -15.22
N VAL A 94 9.86 16.27 -14.81
CA VAL A 94 11.04 17.16 -14.84
C VAL A 94 11.50 17.42 -16.27
N SER A 95 11.38 16.44 -17.17
CA SER A 95 11.66 16.60 -18.61
C SER A 95 10.58 17.35 -19.38
N ARG A 96 9.47 17.71 -18.72
CA ARG A 96 8.27 18.36 -19.30
C ARG A 96 7.52 17.50 -20.33
N ASP A 97 7.68 16.18 -20.26
CA ASP A 97 6.85 15.23 -20.99
C ASP A 97 5.51 15.02 -20.26
N TYR A 98 4.67 16.05 -20.30
CA TYR A 98 3.36 16.04 -19.65
C TYR A 98 2.36 15.11 -20.33
N ASP A 99 2.56 14.80 -21.61
CA ASP A 99 1.72 13.84 -22.33
C ASP A 99 1.90 12.44 -21.78
N PHE A 100 3.14 12.01 -21.56
CA PHE A 100 3.41 10.74 -20.88
C PHE A 100 2.91 10.76 -19.44
N PHE A 101 3.16 11.85 -18.70
CA PHE A 101 2.72 11.98 -17.31
C PHE A 101 1.20 11.84 -17.16
N ALA A 102 0.43 12.52 -18.01
CA ALA A 102 -1.02 12.44 -18.03
C ALA A 102 -1.52 11.04 -18.46
N LYS A 103 -0.87 10.44 -19.47
CA LYS A 103 -1.17 9.08 -19.91
C LYS A 103 -0.95 8.05 -18.79
N GLU A 104 0.14 8.17 -18.03
CA GLU A 104 0.41 7.30 -16.89
C GLU A 104 -0.67 7.45 -15.81
N ALA A 105 -1.01 8.69 -15.44
CA ALA A 105 -2.06 8.94 -14.45
C ALA A 105 -3.42 8.37 -14.88
N GLN A 106 -3.80 8.57 -16.15
CA GLN A 106 -5.05 8.02 -16.69
C GLN A 106 -5.05 6.49 -16.65
N ALA A 107 -3.93 5.85 -17.01
CA ALA A 107 -3.82 4.40 -16.96
C ALA A 107 -3.93 3.85 -15.53
N MET A 108 -3.43 4.58 -14.51
CA MET A 108 -3.61 4.18 -13.11
C MET A 108 -5.08 4.27 -12.69
N LEU A 109 -5.76 5.38 -13.02
CA LEU A 109 -7.19 5.57 -12.75
C LEU A 109 -8.07 4.50 -13.42
N ASP A 110 -7.71 4.09 -14.63
CA ASP A 110 -8.47 3.07 -15.37
C ASP A 110 -8.40 1.69 -14.71
N VAL A 111 -7.27 1.38 -14.06
CA VAL A 111 -7.03 0.10 -13.39
C VAL A 111 -7.57 0.12 -11.95
N SER A 112 -7.48 1.25 -11.25
CA SER A 112 -7.77 1.36 -9.82
C SER A 112 -9.26 1.51 -9.47
N LYS A 113 -10.21 1.17 -10.36
CA LYS A 113 -11.65 1.46 -10.20
C LYS A 113 -12.28 0.98 -8.88
N SER A 114 -11.68 0.02 -8.19
CA SER A 114 -12.15 -0.54 -6.92
C SER A 114 -11.24 -0.21 -5.72
N ILE A 115 -10.21 0.62 -5.88
CA ILE A 115 -9.25 1.01 -4.83
C ILE A 115 -9.10 2.53 -4.80
N VAL A 116 -8.82 3.09 -3.63
CA VAL A 116 -8.40 4.49 -3.50
C VAL A 116 -6.93 4.63 -3.93
N ILE A 117 -6.62 5.60 -4.79
CA ILE A 117 -5.25 5.91 -5.25
C ILE A 117 -4.96 7.41 -5.20
#